data_AF-A0A937MSJ9-F1
#
_entry.id   AF-A0A937MSJ9-F1
#
_cell.length_a   1.000
_cell.length_b   1.000
_cell.length_c   1.000
_cell.angle_alpha   90.00
_cell.angle_beta   90.00
_cell.angle_gamma   90.00
#
_symmetry.space_group_name_H-M   'P 1'
#
loop_
_entity.id
_entity.type
_entity.pdbx_description
1 polymer ?
#
loop_
_entity_poly.entity_id
_entity_poly.type
_entity_poly.pdbx_seq_one_letter_code
_entity_poly.pdbx_strand_id
1 'polypeptide(L)'
;MDNIQLWWSDVQTFMVGVGFVVLGFFFHAYLARSNAMAASNRGSVILDEAKKKAEAIKHEAGVEAREEVLKAREKAEHSLDKKRQSIIELEDRVVAREKDISRKLELLETKDRTLSEKIEKAIQEQEVLKEQKDVLLEKIQEENLRIQEVASLSKKEAQKIIMERMETELEGEISGLIRHQQKTAHEQARLQAREIVCSAIERYAGEHVANVTVTQVRLTSEDMKGRIIGKEGRNIRSFETESGVNLIIDETPGVVLLSSFDPVRREVARVALERLLEDGRIHPASIEETLQKVRSEIDEIIRQAGEDALYHLGISGVDPELVKILGRLKYRTSYKQNVLDHSIEMASLMAMMAADLDLDVGTAKRVGLFHDLGKAVDHEVEGSHAVIGGNLLRKYGEEPIVYNAVAAHHDDVEKNSVYAVLASAADAMTAARPGARMDTTDLYLERLDKLEKIATSYKGVDKSYAIQAGRELRVI
;
A
#
# COMPACT_ATOMS: atom_id res chain seq x y z
N MET A 1 -115.80 8.87 56.72
CA MET A 1 -114.67 9.82 56.80
C MET A 1 -113.35 9.18 56.34
N ASP A 2 -113.28 7.86 56.19
CA ASP A 2 -112.02 7.14 55.94
C ASP A 2 -111.47 7.28 54.50
N ASN A 3 -112.32 7.44 53.48
CA ASN A 3 -111.87 7.61 52.08
C ASN A 3 -111.13 8.94 51.80
N ILE A 4 -111.33 9.96 52.63
CA ILE A 4 -110.68 11.27 52.46
C ILE A 4 -109.24 11.24 52.99
N GLN A 5 -108.97 10.47 54.04
CA GLN A 5 -107.62 10.31 54.59
C GLN A 5 -106.70 9.47 53.70
N LEU A 6 -107.22 8.39 53.09
CA LEU A 6 -106.49 7.59 52.10
C LEU A 6 -106.10 8.42 50.88
N TRP A 7 -107.03 9.19 50.33
CA TRP A 7 -106.75 10.08 49.19
C TRP A 7 -105.69 11.13 49.51
N TRP A 8 -105.70 11.70 50.72
CA TRP A 8 -104.69 12.66 51.15
C TRP A 8 -103.30 12.04 51.30
N SER A 9 -103.21 10.79 51.80
CA SER A 9 -101.94 10.06 51.90
C SER A 9 -101.36 9.71 50.54
N ASP A 10 -102.20 9.34 49.57
CA ASP A 10 -101.77 9.05 48.20
C ASP A 10 -101.27 10.32 47.48
N VAL A 11 -101.94 11.46 47.72
CA VAL A 11 -101.49 12.76 47.21
C VAL A 11 -100.16 13.20 47.84
N GLN A 12 -99.97 12.99 49.14
CA GLN A 12 -98.72 13.30 49.83
C GLN A 12 -97.55 12.44 49.32
N THR A 13 -97.74 11.14 49.16
CA THR A 13 -96.70 10.23 48.63
C THR A 13 -96.36 10.55 47.18
N PHE A 14 -97.36 10.89 46.35
CA PHE A 14 -97.14 11.37 44.99
C PHE A 14 -96.34 12.69 44.96
N MET A 15 -96.70 13.68 45.78
CA MET A 15 -95.97 14.96 45.86
C MET A 15 -94.53 14.79 46.35
N VAL A 16 -94.29 13.89 47.31
CA VAL A 16 -92.94 13.55 47.77
C VAL A 16 -92.14 12.85 46.66
N GLY A 17 -92.75 11.91 45.93
CA GLY A 17 -92.14 11.25 44.78
C GLY A 17 -91.74 12.22 43.68
N VAL A 18 -92.64 13.13 43.31
CA VAL A 18 -92.36 14.22 42.35
C VAL A 18 -91.23 15.12 42.88
N GLY A 19 -91.24 15.45 44.17
CA GLY A 19 -90.17 16.22 44.82
C GLY A 19 -88.78 15.56 44.68
N PHE A 20 -88.69 14.25 44.89
CA PHE A 20 -87.44 13.50 44.71
C PHE A 20 -86.99 13.41 43.25
N VAL A 21 -87.91 13.28 42.30
CA VAL A 21 -87.57 13.29 40.86
C VAL A 21 -87.04 14.65 40.44
N VAL A 22 -87.66 15.74 40.90
CA VAL A 22 -87.21 17.11 40.62
C VAL A 22 -85.84 17.38 41.26
N LEU A 23 -85.66 17.01 42.54
CA LEU A 23 -84.36 17.10 43.22
C LEU A 23 -83.28 16.26 42.53
N GLY A 24 -83.61 15.04 42.11
CA GLY A 24 -82.72 14.15 41.37
C GLY A 24 -82.32 14.73 40.02
N PHE A 25 -83.26 15.35 39.29
CA PHE A 25 -82.97 16.03 38.03
C PHE A 25 -82.01 17.22 38.22
N PHE A 26 -82.27 18.08 39.21
CA PHE A 26 -81.38 19.20 39.51
C PHE A 26 -80.00 18.75 40.01
N PHE A 27 -79.94 17.70 40.84
CA PHE A 27 -78.68 17.13 41.31
C PHE A 27 -77.87 16.51 40.16
N HIS A 28 -78.53 15.76 39.26
CA HIS A 28 -77.89 15.22 38.06
C HIS A 28 -77.40 16.32 37.12
N ALA A 29 -78.21 17.36 36.89
CA ALA A 29 -77.81 18.51 36.08
C ALA A 29 -76.60 19.26 36.69
N TYR A 30 -76.54 19.38 38.02
CA TYR A 30 -75.40 19.96 38.73
C TYR A 30 -74.13 19.11 38.57
N LEU A 31 -74.21 17.80 38.77
CA LEU A 31 -73.08 16.89 38.59
C LEU A 31 -72.60 16.84 37.13
N ALA A 32 -73.52 16.80 36.17
CA ALA A 32 -73.19 16.83 34.75
C ALA A 32 -72.46 18.13 34.37
N ARG A 33 -72.93 19.28 34.88
CA ARG A 33 -72.28 20.58 34.66
C ARG A 33 -70.91 20.66 35.33
N SER A 34 -70.77 20.15 36.56
CA SER A 34 -69.50 20.11 37.28
C SER A 34 -68.47 19.22 36.56
N ASN A 35 -68.89 18.03 36.12
CA ASN A 35 -68.04 17.12 35.35
C ASN A 35 -67.65 17.70 33.99
N ALA A 36 -68.58 18.36 33.29
CA ALA A 36 -68.28 19.05 32.03
C ALA A 36 -67.27 20.18 32.22
N MET A 37 -67.39 20.96 33.30
CA MET A 37 -66.45 22.03 33.63
C MET A 37 -65.07 21.47 34.01
N ALA A 38 -65.02 20.38 34.79
CA ALA A 38 -63.78 19.69 35.12
C ALA A 38 -63.09 19.09 33.89
N ALA A 39 -63.86 18.49 32.97
CA ALA A 39 -63.36 17.97 31.71
C ALA A 39 -62.83 19.09 30.80
N SER A 40 -63.54 20.23 30.72
CA SER A 40 -63.09 21.42 29.98
C SER A 40 -61.78 21.97 30.55
N ASN A 41 -61.67 22.09 31.87
CA ASN A 41 -60.44 22.57 32.52
C ASN A 41 -59.26 21.63 32.32
N ARG A 42 -59.47 20.31 32.40
CA ARG A 42 -58.43 19.32 32.07
C ARG A 42 -58.02 19.42 30.60
N GLY A 43 -59.00 19.58 29.69
CA GLY A 43 -58.74 19.79 28.27
C GLY A 43 -57.90 21.04 28.00
N SER A 44 -58.19 22.16 28.68
CA SER A 44 -57.39 23.38 28.54
C SER A 44 -55.98 23.23 29.10
N VAL A 45 -55.80 22.51 30.21
CA VAL A 45 -54.47 22.24 30.79
C VAL A 45 -53.64 21.36 29.86
N ILE A 46 -54.23 20.28 29.32
CA ILE A 46 -53.55 19.40 28.36
C ILE A 46 -53.15 20.18 27.09
N LEU A 47 -54.03 21.07 26.60
CA LEU A 47 -53.73 21.90 25.44
C LEU A 47 -52.59 22.89 25.72
N ASP A 48 -52.57 23.50 26.90
CA ASP A 48 -51.49 24.43 27.31
C ASP A 48 -50.15 23.70 27.46
N GLU A 49 -50.15 22.52 28.07
CA GLU A 49 -48.96 21.65 28.15
C GLU A 49 -48.47 21.21 26.78
N ALA A 50 -49.38 20.82 25.87
CA ALA A 50 -49.03 20.45 24.51
C ALA A 50 -48.41 21.63 23.73
N LYS A 51 -48.95 22.85 23.91
CA LYS A 51 -48.38 24.07 23.31
C LYS A 51 -46.98 24.37 23.85
N LYS A 52 -46.79 24.31 25.18
CA LYS A 52 -45.47 24.50 25.80
C LYS A 52 -44.44 23.48 25.34
N LYS A 53 -44.83 22.20 25.23
CA LYS A 53 -43.96 21.15 24.68
C LYS A 53 -43.61 21.40 23.21
N ALA A 54 -44.59 21.80 22.39
CA ALA A 54 -44.35 22.13 20.99
C ALA A 54 -43.39 23.33 20.82
N GLU A 55 -43.54 24.37 21.66
CA GLU A 55 -42.62 25.51 21.67
C GLU A 55 -41.20 25.10 22.12
N ALA A 56 -41.09 24.25 23.15
CA ALA A 56 -39.80 23.73 23.60
C ALA A 56 -39.10 22.91 22.51
N ILE A 57 -39.80 21.98 21.87
CA ILE A 57 -39.26 21.17 20.76
C ILE A 57 -38.83 22.07 19.59
N LYS A 58 -39.64 23.08 19.24
CA LYS A 58 -39.29 24.03 18.17
C LYS A 58 -38.04 24.84 18.52
N HIS A 59 -37.89 25.24 19.78
CA HIS A 59 -36.72 25.97 20.24
C HIS A 59 -35.47 25.08 20.21
N GLU A 60 -35.56 23.87 20.75
CA GLU A 60 -34.47 22.88 20.78
C GLU A 60 -34.01 22.52 19.36
N ALA A 61 -34.94 22.19 18.45
CA ALA A 61 -34.62 21.94 17.04
C ALA A 61 -33.97 23.15 16.35
N GLY A 62 -34.35 24.37 16.75
CA GLY A 62 -33.73 25.60 16.26
C GLY A 62 -32.30 25.81 16.76
N VAL A 63 -31.99 25.38 17.98
CA VAL A 63 -30.63 25.43 18.54
C VAL A 63 -29.76 24.36 17.89
N GLU A 64 -30.26 23.13 17.79
CA GLU A 64 -29.54 22.01 17.16
C GLU A 64 -29.22 22.32 15.69
N ALA A 65 -30.18 22.85 14.93
CA ALA A 65 -29.94 23.27 13.55
C ALA A 65 -28.85 24.36 13.43
N ARG A 66 -28.79 25.30 14.37
CA ARG A 66 -27.72 26.32 14.40
C ARG A 66 -26.36 25.72 14.74
N GLU A 67 -26.32 24.77 15.68
CA GLU A 67 -25.10 24.08 16.05
C GLU A 67 -24.54 23.25 14.87
N GLU A 68 -25.41 22.54 14.15
CA GLU A 68 -25.01 21.78 12.96
C GLU A 68 -24.51 22.69 11.83
N VAL A 69 -25.15 23.85 11.62
CA VAL A 69 -24.67 24.84 10.64
C VAL A 69 -23.28 25.38 11.04
N LEU A 70 -23.04 25.65 12.33
CA LEU A 70 -21.73 26.09 12.81
C LEU A 70 -20.66 25.00 12.63
N LYS A 71 -20.95 23.74 13.01
CA LYS A 71 -20.05 22.61 12.79
C LYS A 71 -19.74 22.38 11.32
N ALA A 72 -20.75 22.49 10.44
CA ALA A 72 -20.56 22.37 9.00
C ALA A 72 -19.65 23.48 8.46
N ARG A 73 -19.83 24.72 8.96
CA ARG A 73 -18.98 25.86 8.59
C ARG A 73 -17.54 25.70 9.06
N GLU A 74 -17.31 25.28 10.30
CA GLU A 74 -15.96 25.01 10.82
C GLU A 74 -15.25 23.91 10.04
N LYS A 75 -15.95 22.83 9.70
CA LYS A 75 -15.41 21.76 8.83
C LYS A 75 -15.05 22.30 7.44
N ALA A 76 -15.87 23.18 6.87
CA ALA A 76 -15.60 23.79 5.57
C ALA A 76 -14.40 24.73 5.63
N GLU A 77 -14.30 25.61 6.64
CA GLU A 77 -13.16 26.52 6.85
C GLU A 77 -11.86 25.73 7.03
N HIS A 78 -11.85 24.69 7.86
CA HIS A 78 -10.68 23.84 8.04
C HIS A 78 -10.30 23.06 6.77
N SER A 79 -11.28 22.62 5.97
CA SER A 79 -11.01 22.00 4.66
C SER A 79 -10.43 23.01 3.65
N LEU A 80 -10.86 24.27 3.70
CA LEU A 80 -10.35 25.33 2.84
C LEU A 80 -8.91 25.70 3.23
N ASP A 81 -8.61 25.80 4.52
CA ASP A 81 -7.25 26.07 5.00
C ASP A 81 -6.28 24.94 4.61
N LYS A 82 -6.70 23.68 4.75
CA LYS A 82 -5.89 22.54 4.27
C LYS A 82 -5.62 22.59 2.77
N LYS A 83 -6.65 22.91 1.96
CA LYS A 83 -6.47 23.10 0.51
C LYS A 83 -5.51 24.26 0.22
N ARG A 84 -5.65 25.37 0.93
CA ARG A 84 -4.79 26.55 0.77
C ARG A 84 -3.34 26.23 1.10
N GLN A 85 -3.09 25.51 2.19
CA GLN A 85 -1.75 25.05 2.55
C GLN A 85 -1.16 24.12 1.48
N SER A 86 -1.96 23.19 0.95
CA SER A 86 -1.50 22.30 -0.13
C SER A 86 -1.16 23.04 -1.43
N ILE A 87 -1.85 24.15 -1.73
CA ILE A 87 -1.57 24.99 -2.90
C ILE A 87 -0.24 25.72 -2.71
N ILE A 88 0.01 26.28 -1.52
CA ILE A 88 1.28 26.96 -1.20
C ILE A 88 2.46 25.99 -1.33
N GLU A 89 2.33 24.77 -0.79
CA GLU A 89 3.37 23.74 -0.91
C GLU A 89 3.65 23.31 -2.35
N LEU A 90 2.61 23.29 -3.21
CA LEU A 90 2.77 23.04 -4.64
C LEU A 90 3.46 24.20 -5.34
N GLU A 91 3.11 25.44 -4.99
CA GLU A 91 3.71 26.66 -5.55
C GLU A 91 5.21 26.74 -5.22
N ASP A 92 5.58 26.50 -3.96
CA ASP A 92 6.99 26.45 -3.53
C ASP A 92 7.80 25.38 -4.29
N ARG A 93 7.18 24.23 -4.55
CA ARG A 93 7.81 23.14 -5.32
C ARG A 93 8.02 23.53 -6.78
N VAL A 94 7.06 24.22 -7.38
CA VAL A 94 7.17 24.72 -8.76
C VAL A 94 8.29 25.75 -8.86
N VAL A 95 8.34 26.71 -7.95
CA VAL A 95 9.39 27.74 -7.91
C VAL A 95 10.78 27.12 -7.72
N ALA A 96 10.92 26.13 -6.83
CA ALA A 96 12.19 25.42 -6.66
C ALA A 96 12.63 24.72 -7.94
N ARG A 97 11.70 24.08 -8.67
CA ARG A 97 11.98 23.38 -9.92
C ARG A 97 12.33 24.35 -11.05
N GLU A 98 11.66 25.49 -11.12
CA GLU A 98 11.99 26.57 -12.07
C GLU A 98 13.41 27.09 -11.85
N LYS A 99 13.80 27.33 -10.59
CA LYS A 99 15.17 27.75 -10.24
C LYS A 99 16.23 26.72 -10.64
N ASP A 100 15.95 25.43 -10.44
CA ASP A 100 16.84 24.35 -10.86
C ASP A 100 16.99 24.25 -12.39
N ILE A 101 15.90 24.47 -13.13
CA ILE A 101 15.92 24.51 -14.60
C ILE A 101 16.76 25.69 -15.07
N SER A 102 16.56 26.89 -14.51
CA SER A 102 17.35 28.07 -14.85
C SER A 102 18.85 27.85 -14.59
N ARG A 103 19.22 27.22 -13.48
CA ARG A 103 20.62 26.88 -13.19
C ARG A 103 21.20 25.87 -14.19
N LYS A 104 20.41 24.89 -14.64
CA LYS A 104 20.83 23.92 -15.67
C LYS A 104 21.02 24.59 -17.03
N LEU A 105 20.16 25.54 -17.39
CA LEU A 105 20.28 26.33 -18.62
C LEU A 105 21.58 27.14 -18.61
N GLU A 106 21.90 27.82 -17.51
CA GLU A 106 23.14 28.60 -17.38
C GLU A 106 24.40 27.73 -17.48
N LEU A 107 24.36 26.52 -16.89
CA LEU A 107 25.42 25.52 -17.03
C LEU A 107 25.57 25.01 -18.47
N LEU A 108 24.46 24.80 -19.18
CA LEU A 108 24.48 24.39 -20.58
C LEU A 108 25.06 25.48 -21.47
N GLU A 109 24.65 26.72 -21.27
CA GLU A 109 25.16 27.88 -22.03
C GLU A 109 26.67 28.08 -21.79
N THR A 110 27.12 27.90 -20.55
CA THR A 110 28.56 27.94 -20.22
C THR A 110 29.31 26.82 -20.94
N LYS A 111 28.77 25.59 -20.94
CA LYS A 111 29.38 24.46 -21.65
C LYS A 111 29.44 24.69 -23.15
N ASP A 112 28.36 25.21 -23.74
CA ASP A 112 28.26 25.49 -25.16
C ASP A 112 29.30 26.53 -25.60
N ARG A 113 29.50 27.58 -24.78
CA ARG A 113 30.58 28.55 -24.99
C ARG A 113 31.96 27.88 -24.92
N THR A 114 32.23 27.06 -23.91
CA THR A 114 33.54 26.37 -23.80
C THR A 114 33.78 25.36 -24.93
N LEU A 115 32.72 24.74 -25.45
CA LEU A 115 32.79 23.85 -26.61
C LEU A 115 33.11 24.64 -27.87
N SER A 116 32.43 25.77 -28.07
CA SER A 116 32.69 26.68 -29.18
C SER A 116 34.14 27.17 -29.18
N GLU A 117 34.66 27.60 -28.03
CA GLU A 117 36.07 28.01 -27.87
C GLU A 117 37.05 26.87 -28.19
N LYS A 118 36.73 25.63 -27.82
CA LYS A 118 37.55 24.45 -28.13
C LYS A 118 37.52 24.10 -29.61
N ILE A 119 36.35 24.18 -30.25
CA ILE A 119 36.20 23.95 -31.69
C ILE A 119 37.02 24.98 -32.46
N GLU A 120 36.94 26.25 -32.07
CA GLU A 120 37.71 27.32 -32.71
C GLU A 120 39.23 27.10 -32.56
N LYS A 121 39.69 26.70 -31.37
CA LYS A 121 41.09 26.29 -31.17
C LYS A 121 41.50 25.09 -32.02
N ALA A 122 40.65 24.06 -32.11
CA ALA A 122 40.94 22.88 -32.91
C ALA A 122 41.04 23.21 -34.41
N ILE A 123 40.21 24.14 -34.90
CA ILE A 123 40.28 24.64 -36.28
C ILE A 123 41.61 25.39 -36.49
N GLN A 124 42.02 26.25 -35.57
CA GLN A 124 43.31 26.95 -35.66
C GLN A 124 44.49 25.98 -35.62
N GLU A 125 44.48 24.99 -34.71
CA GLU A 125 45.52 23.95 -34.68
C GLU A 125 45.55 23.13 -35.96
N GLN A 126 44.39 22.84 -36.56
CA GLN A 126 44.31 22.13 -37.83
C GLN A 126 44.90 22.95 -38.98
N GLU A 127 44.67 24.27 -39.02
CA GLU A 127 45.31 25.14 -40.02
C GLU A 127 46.83 25.20 -39.83
N VAL A 128 47.30 25.36 -38.59
CA VAL A 128 48.74 25.33 -38.27
C VAL A 128 49.37 23.99 -38.64
N LEU A 129 48.73 22.87 -38.34
CA LEU A 129 49.20 21.54 -38.72
C LEU A 129 49.24 21.35 -40.24
N LYS A 130 48.29 21.94 -40.97
CA LYS A 130 48.27 21.90 -42.43
C LYS A 130 49.43 22.70 -43.02
N GLU A 131 49.69 23.88 -42.49
CA GLU A 131 50.83 24.71 -42.89
C GLU A 131 52.17 24.04 -42.53
N GLN A 132 52.27 23.45 -41.34
CA GLN A 132 53.44 22.65 -40.94
C GLN A 132 53.62 21.44 -41.84
N LYS A 133 52.55 20.75 -42.25
CA LYS A 133 52.60 19.62 -43.18
C LYS A 133 53.09 20.05 -44.55
N ASP A 134 52.66 21.20 -45.06
CA ASP A 134 53.11 21.74 -46.34
C ASP A 134 54.61 22.10 -46.28
N VAL A 135 55.07 22.72 -45.19
CA VAL A 135 56.50 22.96 -44.94
C VAL A 135 57.29 21.65 -44.79
N LEU A 136 56.72 20.64 -44.14
CA LEU A 136 57.33 19.32 -43.99
C LEU A 136 57.45 18.61 -45.33
N LEU A 137 56.44 18.73 -46.21
CA LEU A 137 56.47 18.19 -47.56
C LEU A 137 57.55 18.86 -48.41
N GLU A 138 57.72 20.18 -48.29
CA GLU A 138 58.83 20.92 -48.91
C GLU A 138 60.19 20.43 -48.39
N LYS A 139 60.34 20.31 -47.06
CA LYS A 139 61.57 19.78 -46.45
C LYS A 139 61.83 18.32 -46.81
N ILE A 140 60.80 17.50 -46.94
CA ILE A 140 60.91 16.11 -47.41
C ILE A 140 61.33 16.09 -48.88
N GLN A 141 60.86 17.00 -49.72
CA GLN A 141 61.37 17.15 -51.09
C GLN A 141 62.84 17.59 -51.11
N GLU A 142 63.22 18.55 -50.26
CA GLU A 142 64.59 19.04 -50.11
C GLU A 142 65.53 17.95 -49.56
N GLU A 143 65.09 17.19 -48.56
CA GLU A 143 65.81 16.04 -48.03
C GLU A 143 65.82 14.87 -49.01
N ASN A 144 64.76 14.60 -49.78
CA ASN A 144 64.83 13.58 -50.82
C ASN A 144 65.85 13.95 -51.92
N LEU A 145 66.01 15.24 -52.22
CA LEU A 145 67.08 15.75 -53.09
C LEU A 145 68.46 15.57 -52.43
N ARG A 146 68.61 15.84 -51.13
CA ARG A 146 69.87 15.59 -50.38
C ARG A 146 70.17 14.11 -50.15
N ILE A 147 69.17 13.26 -50.00
CA ILE A 147 69.26 11.80 -49.88
C ILE A 147 69.65 11.22 -51.24
N GLN A 148 69.18 11.80 -52.36
CA GLN A 148 69.71 11.52 -53.70
C GLN A 148 71.19 11.91 -53.83
N GLU A 149 71.66 12.91 -53.08
CA GLU A 149 73.08 13.30 -53.04
C GLU A 149 73.93 12.53 -52.01
N VAL A 150 73.35 11.97 -50.94
CA VAL A 150 74.13 11.48 -49.77
C VAL A 150 73.90 10.01 -49.39
N ALA A 151 72.80 9.34 -49.76
CA ALA A 151 72.51 8.04 -49.16
C ALA A 151 73.15 6.83 -49.86
N SER A 152 74.35 6.47 -49.40
CA SER A 152 74.85 5.08 -49.40
C SER A 152 74.18 4.26 -48.28
N LEU A 153 72.85 4.22 -48.24
CA LEU A 153 72.05 3.34 -47.39
C LEU A 153 71.02 2.61 -48.24
N SER A 154 70.87 1.30 -48.01
CA SER A 154 69.94 0.50 -48.79
C SER A 154 68.49 0.81 -48.38
N LYS A 155 67.60 0.94 -49.37
CA LYS A 155 66.16 1.23 -49.20
C LYS A 155 65.46 0.34 -48.16
N LYS A 156 65.96 -0.89 -47.96
CA LYS A 156 65.43 -1.87 -47.00
C LYS A 156 65.73 -1.53 -45.54
N GLU A 157 66.89 -0.96 -45.25
CA GLU A 157 67.30 -0.67 -43.86
C GLU A 157 66.56 0.56 -43.31
N ALA A 158 66.39 1.59 -44.13
CA ALA A 158 65.60 2.78 -43.76
C ALA A 158 64.12 2.42 -43.51
N GLN A 159 63.54 1.57 -44.34
CA GLN A 159 62.15 1.13 -44.19
C GLN A 159 61.93 0.33 -42.90
N LYS A 160 62.92 -0.48 -42.49
CA LYS A 160 62.84 -1.27 -41.26
C LYS A 160 62.84 -0.39 -40.00
N ILE A 161 63.74 0.60 -39.95
CA ILE A 161 63.86 1.52 -38.80
C ILE A 161 62.60 2.38 -38.65
N ILE A 162 62.01 2.82 -39.76
CA ILE A 162 60.76 3.61 -39.75
C ILE A 162 59.59 2.76 -39.25
N MET A 163 59.49 1.50 -39.69
CA MET A 163 58.43 0.58 -39.21
C MET A 163 58.55 0.26 -37.72
N GLU A 164 59.75 -0.01 -37.21
CA GLU A 164 59.96 -0.31 -35.78
C GLU A 164 59.60 0.91 -34.89
N ARG A 165 59.92 2.14 -35.32
CA ARG A 165 59.49 3.35 -34.60
C ARG A 165 57.98 3.55 -34.62
N MET A 166 57.35 3.32 -35.78
CA MET A 166 55.92 3.48 -35.95
C MET A 166 55.12 2.46 -35.12
N GLU A 167 55.58 1.21 -35.03
CA GLU A 167 54.98 0.21 -34.14
C GLU A 167 55.04 0.65 -32.66
N THR A 168 56.17 1.20 -32.22
CA THR A 168 56.35 1.64 -30.83
C THR A 168 55.48 2.86 -30.47
N GLU A 169 55.30 3.81 -31.40
CA GLU A 169 54.39 4.96 -31.20
C GLU A 169 52.90 4.53 -31.22
N LEU A 170 52.53 3.60 -32.11
CA LEU A 170 51.15 3.13 -32.24
C LEU A 170 50.69 2.29 -31.05
N GLU A 171 51.56 1.53 -30.37
CA GLU A 171 51.17 0.74 -29.18
C GLU A 171 50.56 1.60 -28.06
N GLY A 172 51.10 2.81 -27.84
CA GLY A 172 50.60 3.76 -26.85
C GLY A 172 49.24 4.35 -27.24
N GLU A 173 49.09 4.74 -28.51
CA GLU A 173 47.84 5.30 -29.05
C GLU A 173 46.73 4.26 -29.10
N ILE A 174 47.03 3.02 -29.51
CA ILE A 174 46.09 1.89 -29.52
C ILE A 174 45.59 1.62 -28.10
N SER A 175 46.47 1.61 -27.11
CA SER A 175 46.09 1.43 -25.71
C SER A 175 45.18 2.55 -25.19
N GLY A 176 45.44 3.80 -25.61
CA GLY A 176 44.59 4.95 -25.31
C GLY A 176 43.21 4.84 -25.97
N LEU A 177 43.19 4.46 -27.25
CA LEU A 177 41.97 4.26 -28.03
C LEU A 177 41.10 3.14 -27.46
N ILE A 178 41.70 2.00 -27.07
CA ILE A 178 40.99 0.88 -26.43
C ILE A 178 40.33 1.34 -25.13
N ARG A 179 41.07 2.05 -24.25
CA ARG A 179 40.49 2.56 -22.99
C ARG A 179 39.38 3.57 -23.24
N HIS A 180 39.54 4.44 -24.23
CA HIS A 180 38.51 5.40 -24.62
C HIS A 180 37.25 4.68 -25.13
N GLN A 181 37.41 3.70 -26.03
CA GLN A 181 36.31 2.91 -26.56
C GLN A 181 35.61 2.09 -25.47
N GLN A 182 36.35 1.47 -24.54
CA GLN A 182 35.77 0.77 -23.39
C GLN A 182 34.96 1.71 -22.50
N LYS A 183 35.48 2.91 -22.23
CA LYS A 183 34.76 3.92 -21.45
C LYS A 183 33.48 4.38 -22.15
N THR A 184 33.56 4.68 -23.44
CA THR A 184 32.40 5.07 -24.25
C THR A 184 31.36 3.96 -24.32
N ALA A 185 31.79 2.71 -24.52
CA ALA A 185 30.90 1.55 -24.50
C ALA A 185 30.22 1.38 -23.13
N HIS A 186 30.94 1.60 -22.03
CA HIS A 186 30.38 1.54 -20.69
C HIS A 186 29.36 2.66 -20.41
N GLU A 187 29.65 3.89 -20.87
CA GLU A 187 28.73 5.02 -20.76
C GLU A 187 27.46 4.80 -21.60
N GLN A 188 27.60 4.29 -22.83
CA GLN A 188 26.48 3.93 -23.70
C GLN A 188 25.64 2.80 -23.11
N ALA A 189 26.26 1.73 -22.61
CA ALA A 189 25.56 0.64 -21.95
C ALA A 189 24.75 1.12 -20.73
N ARG A 190 25.31 2.08 -19.96
CA ARG A 190 24.60 2.68 -18.82
C ARG A 190 23.39 3.50 -19.24
N LEU A 191 23.47 4.22 -20.37
CA LEU A 191 22.33 4.97 -20.92
C LEU A 191 21.23 4.00 -21.39
N GLN A 192 21.59 2.96 -22.15
CA GLN A 192 20.66 1.94 -22.62
C GLN A 192 19.99 1.20 -21.45
N ALA A 193 20.76 0.81 -20.43
CA ALA A 193 20.20 0.15 -19.24
C ALA A 193 19.15 1.02 -18.53
N ARG A 194 19.39 2.34 -18.44
CA ARG A 194 18.40 3.29 -17.89
C ARG A 194 17.16 3.38 -18.75
N GLU A 195 17.31 3.39 -20.06
CA GLU A 195 16.19 3.44 -21.00
C GLU A 195 15.31 2.20 -20.88
N ILE A 196 15.90 1.00 -20.85
CA ILE A 196 15.19 -0.27 -20.67
C ILE A 196 14.42 -0.29 -19.34
N VAL A 197 15.09 0.10 -18.25
CA VAL A 197 14.47 0.14 -16.91
C VAL A 197 13.33 1.17 -16.86
N CYS A 198 13.55 2.38 -17.37
CA CYS A 198 12.50 3.41 -17.42
C CYS A 198 11.32 2.96 -18.26
N SER A 199 11.56 2.36 -19.43
CA SER A 199 10.50 1.90 -20.31
C SER A 199 9.69 0.77 -19.68
N ALA A 200 10.34 -0.17 -19.01
CA ALA A 200 9.67 -1.23 -18.27
C ALA A 200 8.77 -0.67 -17.14
N ILE A 201 9.23 0.36 -16.42
CA ILE A 201 8.45 1.04 -15.37
C ILE A 201 7.26 1.79 -15.98
N GLU A 202 7.48 2.59 -17.03
CA GLU A 202 6.44 3.42 -17.65
C GLU A 202 5.31 2.58 -18.26
N ARG A 203 5.65 1.41 -18.82
CA ARG A 203 4.67 0.50 -19.42
C ARG A 203 3.89 -0.30 -18.38
N TYR A 204 4.37 -0.40 -17.13
CA TYR A 204 3.70 -1.15 -16.08
C TYR A 204 2.66 -0.29 -15.32
N ALA A 205 1.37 -0.61 -15.47
CA ALA A 205 0.26 0.13 -14.87
C ALA A 205 -0.55 -0.70 -13.84
N GLY A 206 0.12 -1.21 -12.79
CA GLY A 206 -0.54 -2.00 -11.73
C GLY A 206 -1.02 -1.16 -10.54
N GLU A 207 -2.29 -1.32 -10.14
CA GLU A 207 -2.84 -0.79 -8.89
C GLU A 207 -2.40 -1.65 -7.69
N HIS A 208 -1.99 -1.03 -6.59
CA HIS A 208 -1.56 -1.75 -5.38
C HIS A 208 -2.31 -1.27 -4.14
N VAL A 209 -2.90 -2.21 -3.42
CA VAL A 209 -3.56 -1.96 -2.13
C VAL A 209 -2.67 -2.51 -1.01
N ALA A 210 -2.21 -1.64 -0.12
CA ALA A 210 -1.48 -2.05 1.07
C ALA A 210 -2.44 -2.72 2.05
N ASN A 211 -2.27 -4.02 2.31
CA ASN A 211 -3.09 -4.76 3.26
C ASN A 211 -2.46 -4.74 4.67
N VAL A 212 -3.29 -4.56 5.68
CA VAL A 212 -2.86 -4.49 7.09
C VAL A 212 -2.66 -5.90 7.65
N THR A 213 -1.55 -6.10 8.36
CA THR A 213 -1.04 -7.39 8.85
C THR A 213 -1.88 -8.04 9.96
N VAL A 214 -2.92 -7.37 10.44
CA VAL A 214 -3.76 -7.84 11.55
C VAL A 214 -5.17 -8.08 11.06
N THR A 215 -5.62 -9.32 11.21
CA THR A 215 -6.96 -9.73 10.87
C THR A 215 -7.87 -9.52 12.08
N GLN A 216 -8.82 -8.58 11.96
CA GLN A 216 -9.80 -8.27 13.00
C GLN A 216 -11.16 -8.81 12.58
N VAL A 217 -11.81 -9.57 13.47
CA VAL A 217 -13.20 -10.00 13.28
C VAL A 217 -14.09 -9.18 14.22
N ARG A 218 -15.11 -8.53 13.66
CA ARG A 218 -16.07 -7.73 14.43
C ARG A 218 -17.16 -8.63 14.99
N LEU A 219 -17.47 -8.47 16.28
CA LEU A 219 -18.56 -9.17 16.93
C LEU A 219 -19.85 -8.39 16.80
N THR A 220 -20.96 -9.10 16.61
CA THR A 220 -22.30 -8.50 16.54
C THR A 220 -22.87 -8.13 17.91
N SER A 221 -22.39 -8.77 18.99
CA SER A 221 -22.74 -8.43 20.38
C SER A 221 -21.74 -9.02 21.39
N GLU A 222 -21.75 -8.52 22.63
CA GLU A 222 -20.97 -9.09 23.74
C GLU A 222 -21.42 -10.52 24.13
N ASP A 223 -22.67 -10.92 23.83
CA ASP A 223 -23.11 -12.31 24.02
C ASP A 223 -22.31 -13.28 23.13
N MET A 224 -21.94 -12.83 21.92
CA MET A 224 -21.12 -13.64 21.00
C MET A 224 -19.70 -13.86 21.55
N LYS A 225 -19.14 -12.88 22.27
CA LYS A 225 -17.85 -13.03 22.96
C LYS A 225 -17.93 -14.17 23.98
N GLY A 226 -19.02 -14.24 24.75
CA GLY A 226 -19.27 -15.33 25.70
C GLY A 226 -19.41 -16.71 25.05
N ARG A 227 -20.06 -16.79 23.88
CA ARG A 227 -20.22 -18.04 23.11
C ARG A 227 -18.92 -18.53 22.47
N ILE A 228 -18.08 -17.61 21.99
CA ILE A 228 -16.75 -17.91 21.45
C ILE A 228 -15.87 -18.54 22.53
N ILE A 229 -15.86 -17.97 23.74
CA ILE A 229 -15.11 -18.53 24.87
C ILE A 229 -15.71 -19.89 25.26
N GLY A 230 -17.03 -19.94 25.42
CA GLY A 230 -17.75 -21.12 25.90
C GLY A 230 -17.51 -21.40 27.38
N LYS A 231 -18.23 -22.37 27.94
CA LYS A 231 -18.04 -22.78 29.36
C LYS A 231 -16.60 -23.28 29.56
N GLU A 232 -15.89 -22.71 30.53
CA GLU A 232 -14.50 -23.04 30.87
C GLU A 232 -13.49 -22.86 29.71
N GLY A 233 -13.82 -22.06 28.69
CA GLY A 233 -12.95 -21.88 27.53
C GLY A 233 -12.96 -23.07 26.57
N ARG A 234 -13.96 -23.96 26.65
CA ARG A 234 -14.03 -25.17 25.80
C ARG A 234 -14.07 -24.83 24.30
N ASN A 235 -14.82 -23.80 23.92
CA ASN A 235 -15.04 -23.47 22.52
C ASN A 235 -13.80 -22.81 21.91
N ILE A 236 -13.21 -21.83 22.62
CA ILE A 236 -11.97 -21.18 22.20
C ILE A 236 -10.84 -22.20 22.06
N ARG A 237 -10.65 -23.10 23.05
CA ARG A 237 -9.61 -24.15 22.96
C ARG A 237 -9.83 -25.10 21.79
N SER A 238 -11.09 -25.51 21.55
CA SER A 238 -11.43 -26.36 20.41
C SER A 238 -11.10 -25.65 19.10
N PHE A 239 -11.47 -24.37 18.98
CA PHE A 239 -11.17 -23.57 17.80
C PHE A 239 -9.66 -23.40 17.59
N GLU A 240 -8.90 -23.08 18.64
CA GLU A 240 -7.45 -22.91 18.56
C GLU A 240 -6.74 -24.22 18.19
N THR A 241 -7.20 -25.35 18.72
CA THR A 241 -6.63 -26.67 18.43
C THR A 241 -6.91 -27.10 16.99
N GLU A 242 -8.16 -26.95 16.53
CA GLU A 242 -8.56 -27.38 15.17
C GLU A 242 -8.02 -26.44 14.07
N SER A 243 -7.99 -25.12 14.34
CA SER A 243 -7.50 -24.14 13.37
C SER A 243 -5.98 -23.95 13.38
N GLY A 244 -5.32 -24.24 14.51
CA GLY A 244 -3.92 -23.92 14.73
C GLY A 244 -3.63 -22.41 14.76
N VAL A 245 -4.62 -21.61 15.19
CA VAL A 245 -4.57 -20.14 15.30
C VAL A 245 -4.91 -19.76 16.73
N ASN A 246 -4.21 -18.78 17.31
CA ASN A 246 -4.51 -18.27 18.64
C ASN A 246 -5.58 -17.17 18.55
N LEU A 247 -6.62 -17.28 19.37
CA LEU A 247 -7.69 -16.29 19.47
C LEU A 247 -7.38 -15.34 20.64
N ILE A 248 -7.05 -14.09 20.33
CA ILE A 248 -6.76 -13.08 21.35
C ILE A 248 -8.02 -12.24 21.56
N ILE A 249 -8.57 -12.38 22.76
CA ILE A 249 -9.75 -11.65 23.21
C ILE A 249 -9.28 -10.61 24.23
N ASP A 250 -9.28 -9.34 23.84
CA ASP A 250 -8.80 -8.22 24.66
C ASP A 250 -9.98 -7.42 25.29
N GLU A 251 -9.66 -6.36 26.03
CA GLU A 251 -10.61 -5.40 26.62
C GLU A 251 -11.32 -4.53 25.56
N THR A 252 -10.85 -4.56 24.30
CA THR A 252 -11.49 -3.84 23.19
C THR A 252 -12.90 -4.40 22.93
N PRO A 253 -13.98 -3.59 23.08
CA PRO A 253 -15.34 -4.06 22.87
C PRO A 253 -15.60 -4.47 21.43
N GLY A 254 -16.31 -5.58 21.23
CA GLY A 254 -16.78 -6.00 19.91
C GLY A 254 -15.72 -6.43 18.88
N VAL A 255 -14.47 -6.71 19.29
CA VAL A 255 -13.40 -7.16 18.36
C VAL A 255 -12.66 -8.37 18.91
N VAL A 256 -12.38 -9.34 18.04
CA VAL A 256 -11.50 -10.49 18.31
C VAL A 256 -10.33 -10.48 17.33
N LEU A 257 -9.13 -10.76 17.85
CA LEU A 257 -7.90 -10.79 17.08
C LEU A 257 -7.47 -12.24 16.82
N LEU A 258 -7.11 -12.53 15.57
CA LEU A 258 -6.58 -13.83 15.16
C LEU A 258 -5.08 -13.73 14.92
N SER A 259 -4.31 -14.54 15.65
CA SER A 259 -2.85 -14.56 15.57
C SER A 259 -2.33 -15.94 15.14
N SER A 260 -1.60 -15.99 14.02
CA SER A 260 -0.90 -17.18 13.55
C SER A 260 0.23 -16.78 12.61
N PHE A 261 1.32 -17.55 12.60
CA PHE A 261 2.43 -17.33 11.67
C PHE A 261 2.10 -17.77 10.24
N ASP A 262 1.20 -18.75 10.09
CA ASP A 262 0.72 -19.20 8.78
C ASP A 262 -0.48 -18.34 8.34
N PRO A 263 -0.34 -17.53 7.28
CA PRO A 263 -1.41 -16.65 6.82
C PRO A 263 -2.62 -17.41 6.27
N VAL A 264 -2.42 -18.61 5.70
CA VAL A 264 -3.52 -19.43 5.18
C VAL A 264 -4.37 -19.95 6.34
N ARG A 265 -3.74 -20.44 7.41
CA ARG A 265 -4.47 -20.84 8.63
C ARG A 265 -5.24 -19.67 9.23
N ARG A 266 -4.62 -18.49 9.25
CA ARG A 266 -5.26 -17.26 9.76
C ARG A 266 -6.52 -16.90 8.97
N GLU A 267 -6.46 -17.03 7.64
CA GLU A 267 -7.61 -16.77 6.78
C GLU A 267 -8.72 -17.82 6.95
N VAL A 268 -8.35 -19.11 7.01
CA VAL A 268 -9.29 -20.21 7.31
C VAL A 268 -10.02 -19.94 8.63
N ALA A 269 -9.28 -19.55 9.67
CA ALA A 269 -9.85 -19.20 10.96
C ALA A 269 -10.77 -17.96 10.87
N ARG A 270 -10.38 -16.92 10.12
CA ARG A 270 -11.19 -15.70 9.93
C ARG A 270 -12.55 -16.03 9.34
N VAL A 271 -12.55 -16.70 8.18
CA VAL A 271 -13.78 -17.05 7.45
C VAL A 271 -14.63 -18.04 8.24
N ALA A 272 -14.02 -19.01 8.91
CA ALA A 272 -14.74 -19.95 9.76
C ALA A 272 -15.38 -19.25 10.96
N LEU A 273 -14.67 -18.33 11.61
CA LEU A 273 -15.22 -17.56 12.74
C LEU A 273 -16.37 -16.66 12.30
N GLU A 274 -16.27 -15.99 11.16
CA GLU A 274 -17.36 -15.19 10.58
C GLU A 274 -18.61 -16.04 10.33
N ARG A 275 -18.47 -17.23 9.73
CA ARG A 275 -19.60 -18.15 9.50
C ARG A 275 -20.23 -18.68 10.80
N LEU A 276 -19.40 -19.02 11.78
CA LEU A 276 -19.86 -19.46 13.10
C LEU A 276 -20.60 -18.35 13.84
N LEU A 277 -20.17 -17.09 13.67
CA LEU A 277 -20.84 -15.91 14.21
C LEU A 277 -22.19 -15.66 13.55
N GLU A 278 -22.29 -15.84 12.23
CA GLU A 278 -23.55 -15.72 11.48
C GLU A 278 -24.56 -16.81 11.85
N ASP A 279 -24.11 -18.06 12.00
CA ASP A 279 -24.98 -19.19 12.37
C ASP A 279 -25.32 -19.20 13.88
N GLY A 280 -24.52 -18.55 14.72
CA GLY A 280 -24.76 -18.41 16.16
C GLY A 280 -24.55 -19.69 16.99
N ARG A 281 -24.17 -20.81 16.34
CA ARG A 281 -23.92 -22.13 16.96
C ARG A 281 -22.42 -22.41 17.05
N ILE A 282 -21.84 -22.05 18.19
CA ILE A 282 -20.41 -22.23 18.47
C ILE A 282 -20.24 -23.39 19.47
N HIS A 283 -19.93 -24.58 18.97
CA HIS A 283 -19.59 -25.75 19.79
C HIS A 283 -18.56 -26.63 19.04
N PRO A 284 -17.82 -27.53 19.72
CA PRO A 284 -16.70 -28.25 19.11
C PRO A 284 -17.00 -28.92 17.76
N ALA A 285 -18.12 -29.66 17.65
CA ALA A 285 -18.49 -30.33 16.40
C ALA A 285 -18.79 -29.36 15.24
N SER A 286 -19.42 -28.20 15.50
CA SER A 286 -19.68 -27.21 14.44
C SER A 286 -18.43 -26.45 14.04
N ILE A 287 -17.52 -26.23 14.99
CA ILE A 287 -16.20 -25.64 14.75
C ILE A 287 -15.40 -26.53 13.79
N GLU A 288 -15.29 -27.82 14.10
CA GLU A 288 -14.58 -28.80 13.27
C GLU A 288 -15.16 -28.89 11.86
N GLU A 289 -16.48 -29.06 11.73
CA GLU A 289 -17.17 -29.13 10.44
C GLU A 289 -16.97 -27.86 9.60
N THR A 290 -17.13 -26.68 10.24
CA THR A 290 -16.99 -25.39 9.54
C THR A 290 -15.55 -25.17 9.09
N LEU A 291 -14.56 -25.46 9.94
CA LEU A 291 -13.15 -25.34 9.59
C LEU A 291 -12.77 -26.27 8.45
N GLN A 292 -13.23 -27.52 8.46
CA GLN A 292 -12.96 -28.47 7.37
C GLN A 292 -13.54 -27.98 6.04
N LYS A 293 -14.79 -27.49 6.05
CA LYS A 293 -15.44 -26.95 4.87
C LYS A 293 -14.73 -25.71 4.32
N VAL A 294 -14.41 -24.75 5.20
CA VAL A 294 -13.70 -23.52 4.83
C VAL A 294 -12.30 -23.82 4.31
N ARG A 295 -11.61 -24.82 4.87
CA ARG A 295 -10.30 -25.25 4.39
C ARG A 295 -10.35 -25.74 2.94
N SER A 296 -11.33 -26.59 2.60
CA SER A 296 -11.50 -27.05 1.22
C SER A 296 -11.83 -25.92 0.25
N GLU A 297 -12.64 -24.94 0.68
CA GLU A 297 -12.96 -23.77 -0.15
C GLU A 297 -11.73 -22.86 -0.36
N ILE A 298 -10.94 -22.62 0.68
CA ILE A 298 -9.72 -21.81 0.56
C ILE A 298 -8.66 -22.52 -0.27
N ASP A 299 -8.50 -23.85 -0.14
CA ASP A 299 -7.59 -24.62 -0.99
C ASP A 299 -7.95 -24.49 -2.48
N GLU A 300 -9.24 -24.46 -2.80
CA GLU A 300 -9.70 -24.24 -4.18
C GLU A 300 -9.42 -22.80 -4.66
N ILE A 301 -9.65 -21.79 -3.80
CA ILE A 301 -9.29 -20.40 -4.10
C ILE A 301 -7.78 -20.24 -4.32
N ILE A 302 -6.96 -20.95 -3.54
CA ILE A 302 -5.49 -20.98 -3.68
C ILE A 302 -5.13 -21.55 -5.04
N ARG A 303 -5.66 -22.72 -5.39
CA ARG A 303 -5.41 -23.36 -6.69
C ARG A 303 -5.79 -22.43 -7.84
N GLN A 304 -6.98 -21.86 -7.79
CA GLN A 304 -7.49 -20.94 -8.80
C GLN A 304 -6.62 -19.68 -8.92
N ALA A 305 -6.17 -19.10 -7.80
CA ALA A 305 -5.28 -17.94 -7.84
C ALA A 305 -3.93 -18.22 -8.51
N GLY A 306 -3.36 -19.42 -8.30
CA GLY A 306 -2.16 -19.84 -9.01
C GLY A 306 -2.39 -20.03 -10.51
N GLU A 307 -3.52 -20.63 -10.90
CA GLU A 307 -3.92 -20.81 -12.30
C GLU A 307 -4.17 -19.47 -13.00
N ASP A 308 -4.85 -18.55 -12.34
CA ASP A 308 -5.14 -17.20 -12.85
C ASP A 308 -3.83 -16.42 -13.10
N ALA A 309 -2.85 -16.52 -12.18
CA ALA A 309 -1.55 -15.88 -12.34
C ALA A 309 -0.78 -16.44 -13.55
N LEU A 310 -0.77 -17.76 -13.74
CA LEU A 310 -0.13 -18.40 -14.88
C LEU A 310 -0.83 -18.05 -16.20
N TYR A 311 -2.16 -18.05 -16.21
CA TYR A 311 -2.98 -17.67 -17.36
C TYR A 311 -2.72 -16.23 -17.76
N HIS A 312 -2.71 -15.30 -16.80
CA HIS A 312 -2.46 -13.88 -17.04
C HIS A 312 -1.09 -13.63 -17.70
N LEU A 313 -0.07 -14.38 -17.27
CA LEU A 313 1.29 -14.26 -17.80
C LEU A 313 1.54 -15.11 -19.07
N GLY A 314 0.59 -15.97 -19.45
CA GLY A 314 0.73 -16.89 -20.58
C GLY A 314 1.75 -17.99 -20.36
N ILE A 315 1.93 -18.45 -19.10
CA ILE A 315 2.86 -19.52 -18.73
C ILE A 315 2.10 -20.85 -18.71
N SER A 316 2.67 -21.88 -19.33
CA SER A 316 2.10 -23.24 -19.39
C SER A 316 3.15 -24.29 -19.04
N GLY A 317 2.72 -25.48 -18.63
CA GLY A 317 3.61 -26.58 -18.27
C GLY A 317 4.29 -26.38 -16.91
N VAL A 318 3.51 -25.99 -15.89
CA VAL A 318 3.95 -25.90 -14.50
C VAL A 318 3.30 -27.05 -13.72
N ASP A 319 4.07 -27.69 -12.84
CA ASP A 319 3.57 -28.79 -12.01
C ASP A 319 2.39 -28.34 -11.11
N PRO A 320 1.30 -29.11 -10.98
CA PRO A 320 0.15 -28.74 -10.16
C PRO A 320 0.49 -28.38 -8.71
N GLU A 321 1.51 -29.00 -8.12
CA GLU A 321 1.94 -28.67 -6.76
C GLU A 321 2.62 -27.30 -6.69
N LEU A 322 3.41 -26.92 -7.72
CA LEU A 322 3.94 -25.56 -7.84
C LEU A 322 2.82 -24.53 -8.02
N VAL A 323 1.77 -24.85 -8.79
CA VAL A 323 0.59 -23.97 -8.94
C VAL A 323 -0.07 -23.71 -7.58
N LYS A 324 -0.23 -24.76 -6.77
CA LYS A 324 -0.78 -24.64 -5.42
C LYS A 324 0.11 -23.80 -4.51
N ILE A 325 1.43 -24.03 -4.53
CA ILE A 325 2.39 -23.25 -3.72
C ILE A 325 2.38 -21.77 -4.15
N LEU A 326 2.35 -21.49 -5.44
CA LEU A 326 2.23 -20.14 -5.99
C LEU A 326 0.96 -19.45 -5.48
N GLY A 327 -0.18 -20.14 -5.55
CA GLY A 327 -1.45 -19.62 -5.07
C GLY A 327 -1.47 -19.26 -3.59
N ARG A 328 -0.67 -19.94 -2.74
CA ARG A 328 -0.57 -19.63 -1.30
C ARG A 328 -0.02 -18.22 -1.07
N LEU A 329 0.78 -17.68 -2.00
CA LEU A 329 1.31 -16.32 -1.92
C LEU A 329 0.20 -15.25 -1.91
N LYS A 330 -1.02 -15.57 -2.37
CA LYS A 330 -2.19 -14.69 -2.29
C LYS A 330 -2.50 -14.26 -0.85
N TYR A 331 -2.20 -15.09 0.13
CA TYR A 331 -2.42 -14.77 1.55
C TYR A 331 -1.15 -14.27 2.23
N ARG A 332 0.00 -14.33 1.56
CA ARG A 332 1.27 -13.85 2.10
C ARG A 332 1.42 -12.36 1.81
N THR A 333 1.83 -11.62 2.83
CA THR A 333 2.22 -10.21 2.70
C THR A 333 3.67 -10.04 3.13
N SER A 334 4.45 -9.33 2.32
CA SER A 334 5.82 -8.92 2.64
C SER A 334 5.92 -7.41 2.45
N TYR A 335 6.50 -6.70 3.41
CA TYR A 335 6.58 -5.23 3.39
C TYR A 335 5.24 -4.52 3.05
N LYS A 336 4.10 -5.05 3.54
CA LYS A 336 2.73 -4.56 3.29
C LYS A 336 2.21 -4.73 1.85
N GLN A 337 2.94 -5.44 0.98
CA GLN A 337 2.50 -5.83 -0.36
C GLN A 337 2.08 -7.30 -0.37
N ASN A 338 1.10 -7.64 -1.20
CA ASN A 338 0.75 -9.03 -1.47
C ASN A 338 1.87 -9.68 -2.29
N VAL A 339 2.34 -10.86 -1.88
CA VAL A 339 3.49 -11.51 -2.54
C VAL A 339 3.12 -12.10 -3.90
N LEU A 340 1.88 -12.57 -4.10
CA LEU A 340 1.44 -13.05 -5.41
C LEU A 340 1.37 -11.91 -6.42
N ASP A 341 0.76 -10.78 -6.04
CA ASP A 341 0.67 -9.60 -6.91
C ASP A 341 2.06 -9.06 -7.26
N HIS A 342 2.97 -8.98 -6.28
CA HIS A 342 4.38 -8.62 -6.51
C HIS A 342 5.07 -9.61 -7.46
N SER A 343 4.79 -10.90 -7.37
CA SER A 343 5.36 -11.91 -8.27
C SER A 343 4.84 -11.76 -9.72
N ILE A 344 3.57 -11.38 -9.89
CA ILE A 344 2.98 -11.08 -11.21
C ILE A 344 3.58 -9.80 -11.79
N GLU A 345 3.77 -8.77 -10.97
CA GLU A 345 4.46 -7.54 -11.34
C GLU A 345 5.89 -7.84 -11.80
N MET A 346 6.63 -8.59 -10.99
CA MET A 346 8.00 -9.00 -11.25
C MET A 346 8.12 -9.75 -12.59
N ALA A 347 7.23 -10.72 -12.83
CA ALA A 347 7.18 -11.43 -14.10
C ALA A 347 6.94 -10.48 -15.29
N SER A 348 6.08 -9.47 -15.12
CA SER A 348 5.76 -8.48 -16.16
C SER A 348 6.94 -7.55 -16.46
N LEU A 349 7.62 -7.05 -15.41
CA LEU A 349 8.82 -6.22 -15.56
C LEU A 349 9.95 -7.01 -16.21
N MET A 350 10.19 -8.24 -15.76
CA MET A 350 11.20 -9.11 -16.35
C MET A 350 10.88 -9.43 -17.82
N ALA A 351 9.61 -9.64 -18.18
CA ALA A 351 9.21 -9.84 -19.56
C ALA A 351 9.56 -8.65 -20.47
N MET A 352 9.31 -7.42 -20.00
CA MET A 352 9.62 -6.20 -20.75
C MET A 352 11.13 -5.99 -20.90
N MET A 353 11.88 -6.17 -19.81
CA MET A 353 13.35 -6.07 -19.86
C MET A 353 13.97 -7.14 -20.77
N ALA A 354 13.46 -8.38 -20.72
CA ALA A 354 13.94 -9.45 -21.58
C ALA A 354 13.65 -9.16 -23.06
N ALA A 355 12.46 -8.64 -23.39
CA ALA A 355 12.11 -8.26 -24.75
C ALA A 355 13.03 -7.17 -25.32
N ASP A 356 13.34 -6.14 -24.52
CA ASP A 356 14.24 -5.05 -24.96
C ASP A 356 15.71 -5.52 -25.06
N LEU A 357 16.09 -6.61 -24.41
CA LEU A 357 17.42 -7.22 -24.43
C LEU A 357 17.57 -8.41 -25.40
N ASP A 358 16.54 -8.71 -26.20
CA ASP A 358 16.49 -9.87 -27.11
C ASP A 358 16.73 -11.22 -26.40
N LEU A 359 16.18 -11.36 -25.19
CA LEU A 359 16.19 -12.58 -24.38
C LEU A 359 14.84 -13.32 -24.46
N ASP A 360 14.82 -14.59 -24.06
CA ASP A 360 13.59 -15.37 -24.01
C ASP A 360 12.64 -14.83 -22.91
N VAL A 361 11.54 -14.25 -23.36
CA VAL A 361 10.49 -13.68 -22.52
C VAL A 361 9.80 -14.75 -21.66
N GLY A 362 9.71 -16.00 -22.14
CA GLY A 362 9.09 -17.10 -21.40
C GLY A 362 9.87 -17.43 -20.12
N THR A 363 11.18 -17.60 -20.25
CA THR A 363 12.11 -17.80 -19.13
C THR A 363 12.08 -16.64 -18.15
N ALA A 364 12.09 -15.39 -18.66
CA ALA A 364 12.05 -14.20 -17.82
C ALA A 364 10.79 -14.11 -16.95
N LYS A 365 9.62 -14.41 -17.53
CA LYS A 365 8.33 -14.46 -16.82
C LYS A 365 8.33 -15.54 -15.73
N ARG A 366 8.85 -16.74 -16.04
CA ARG A 366 8.96 -17.85 -15.07
C ARG A 366 9.84 -17.46 -13.89
N VAL A 367 11.02 -16.87 -14.15
CA VAL A 367 11.90 -16.39 -13.07
C VAL A 367 11.21 -15.34 -12.22
N GLY A 368 10.60 -14.32 -12.83
CA GLY A 368 9.92 -13.26 -12.09
C GLY A 368 8.74 -13.76 -11.27
N LEU A 369 7.95 -14.71 -11.81
CA LEU A 369 6.80 -15.28 -11.09
C LEU A 369 7.23 -16.14 -9.90
N PHE A 370 8.35 -16.85 -10.00
CA PHE A 370 8.78 -17.79 -8.97
C PHE A 370 9.89 -17.27 -8.03
N HIS A 371 10.40 -16.05 -8.22
CA HIS A 371 11.51 -15.52 -7.42
C HIS A 371 11.26 -15.61 -5.91
N ASP A 372 10.01 -15.34 -5.50
CA ASP A 372 9.58 -15.32 -4.10
C ASP A 372 8.81 -16.58 -3.65
N LEU A 373 8.81 -17.65 -4.46
CA LEU A 373 8.04 -18.87 -4.19
C LEU A 373 8.39 -19.51 -2.83
N GLY A 374 9.63 -19.35 -2.37
CA GLY A 374 10.06 -19.84 -1.06
C GLY A 374 9.31 -19.22 0.12
N LYS A 375 8.75 -18.00 0.00
CA LYS A 375 7.95 -17.34 1.06
C LYS A 375 6.63 -18.05 1.35
N ALA A 376 6.20 -18.99 0.50
CA ALA A 376 5.02 -19.81 0.73
C ALA A 376 5.26 -21.00 1.69
N VAL A 377 6.53 -21.37 1.91
CA VAL A 377 6.95 -22.59 2.65
C VAL A 377 8.08 -22.34 3.66
N ASP A 378 8.52 -21.08 3.84
CA ASP A 378 9.65 -20.66 4.68
C ASP A 378 9.53 -21.08 6.17
N HIS A 379 8.32 -21.33 6.65
CA HIS A 379 8.05 -21.79 8.02
C HIS A 379 8.33 -23.27 8.25
N GLU A 380 8.53 -24.06 7.19
CA GLU A 380 8.71 -25.52 7.27
C GLU A 380 10.16 -25.96 6.97
N VAL A 381 10.97 -25.07 6.38
CA VAL A 381 12.31 -25.40 5.86
C VAL A 381 13.31 -24.30 6.24
N GLU A 382 14.47 -24.72 6.78
CA GLU A 382 15.56 -23.81 7.15
C GLU A 382 16.33 -23.32 5.90
N GLY A 383 16.46 -22.00 5.72
CA GLY A 383 17.22 -21.39 4.63
C GLY A 383 16.67 -20.04 4.15
N SER A 384 17.38 -19.38 3.24
CA SER A 384 16.88 -18.19 2.53
C SER A 384 15.73 -18.58 1.59
N HIS A 385 14.69 -17.75 1.51
CA HIS A 385 13.54 -17.99 0.63
C HIS A 385 13.94 -18.13 -0.84
N ALA A 386 15.00 -17.45 -1.28
CA ALA A 386 15.55 -17.59 -2.63
C ALA A 386 16.05 -19.03 -2.87
N VAL A 387 16.87 -19.55 -1.96
CA VAL A 387 17.42 -20.92 -2.03
C VAL A 387 16.31 -21.97 -1.92
N ILE A 388 15.34 -21.77 -1.02
CA ILE A 388 14.19 -22.65 -0.86
C ILE A 388 13.36 -22.68 -2.15
N GLY A 389 13.07 -21.51 -2.74
CA GLY A 389 12.37 -21.38 -4.01
C GLY A 389 13.08 -22.12 -5.13
N GLY A 390 14.40 -21.91 -5.29
CA GLY A 390 15.20 -22.63 -6.28
C GLY A 390 15.19 -24.15 -6.10
N ASN A 391 15.27 -24.64 -4.86
CA ASN A 391 15.21 -26.07 -4.58
C ASN A 391 13.82 -26.68 -4.89
N LEU A 392 12.73 -25.94 -4.62
CA LEU A 392 11.38 -26.36 -5.00
C LEU A 392 11.24 -26.49 -6.51
N LEU A 393 11.68 -25.48 -7.26
CA LEU A 393 11.62 -25.47 -8.72
C LEU A 393 12.43 -26.64 -9.30
N ARG A 394 13.63 -26.88 -8.76
CA ARG A 394 14.46 -28.04 -9.14
C ARG A 394 13.76 -29.38 -8.86
N LYS A 395 13.08 -29.50 -7.72
CA LYS A 395 12.36 -30.72 -7.32
C LYS A 395 11.20 -31.04 -8.27
N TYR A 396 10.48 -30.02 -8.74
CA TYR A 396 9.32 -30.15 -9.62
C TYR A 396 9.64 -30.01 -11.12
N GLY A 397 10.93 -30.06 -11.49
CA GLY A 397 11.36 -30.24 -12.88
C GLY A 397 11.50 -28.96 -13.73
N GLU A 398 11.63 -27.79 -13.11
CA GLU A 398 11.92 -26.54 -13.82
C GLU A 398 13.36 -26.50 -14.35
N GLU A 399 13.60 -25.68 -15.37
CA GLU A 399 14.89 -25.61 -16.03
C GLU A 399 16.02 -25.06 -15.15
N PRO A 400 17.29 -25.49 -15.35
CA PRO A 400 18.45 -25.00 -14.62
C PRO A 400 18.63 -23.49 -14.56
N ILE A 401 18.31 -22.83 -15.68
CA ILE A 401 18.41 -21.38 -15.77
C ILE A 401 17.38 -20.71 -14.85
N VAL A 402 16.15 -21.25 -14.77
CA VAL A 402 15.06 -20.71 -13.96
C VAL A 402 15.35 -20.91 -12.47
N TYR A 403 15.64 -22.14 -12.03
CA TYR A 403 15.84 -22.38 -10.61
C TYR A 403 17.14 -21.72 -10.08
N ASN A 404 18.19 -21.57 -10.91
CA ASN A 404 19.39 -20.82 -10.50
C ASN A 404 19.10 -19.33 -10.39
N ALA A 405 18.39 -18.74 -11.36
CA ALA A 405 18.05 -17.33 -11.32
C ALA A 405 17.19 -16.99 -10.09
N VAL A 406 16.26 -17.88 -9.72
CA VAL A 406 15.49 -17.77 -8.47
C VAL A 406 16.37 -17.98 -7.23
N ALA A 407 17.31 -18.92 -7.22
CA ALA A 407 18.19 -19.10 -6.06
C ALA A 407 19.20 -17.94 -5.86
N ALA A 408 19.61 -17.28 -6.95
CA ALA A 408 20.69 -16.30 -6.96
C ALA A 408 20.21 -14.83 -6.90
N HIS A 409 18.90 -14.55 -6.89
CA HIS A 409 18.39 -13.18 -6.98
C HIS A 409 18.75 -12.29 -5.77
N HIS A 410 19.12 -12.88 -4.63
CA HIS A 410 19.68 -12.20 -3.45
C HIS A 410 21.19 -12.44 -3.24
N ASP A 411 21.91 -12.92 -4.27
CA ASP A 411 23.35 -13.22 -4.22
C ASP A 411 23.74 -14.33 -3.21
N ASP A 412 22.76 -15.15 -2.77
CA ASP A 412 23.00 -16.34 -1.94
C ASP A 412 23.74 -17.46 -2.69
N VAL A 413 23.65 -17.46 -4.02
CA VAL A 413 24.27 -18.42 -4.95
C VAL A 413 24.86 -17.66 -6.13
N GLU A 414 25.89 -18.21 -6.77
CA GLU A 414 26.48 -17.63 -7.98
C GLU A 414 25.45 -17.51 -9.12
N LYS A 415 25.40 -16.31 -9.72
CA LYS A 415 24.52 -15.97 -10.85
C LYS A 415 25.08 -16.56 -12.13
N ASN A 416 24.44 -17.59 -12.66
CA ASN A 416 24.88 -18.27 -13.89
C ASN A 416 24.17 -17.76 -15.15
N SER A 417 23.25 -16.80 -15.03
CA SER A 417 22.48 -16.28 -16.16
C SER A 417 22.17 -14.79 -16.02
N VAL A 418 21.93 -14.14 -17.17
CA VAL A 418 21.47 -12.75 -17.23
C VAL A 418 20.10 -12.59 -16.53
N TYR A 419 19.25 -13.62 -16.55
CA TYR A 419 17.96 -13.62 -15.85
C TYR A 419 18.10 -13.45 -14.33
N ALA A 420 19.17 -13.97 -13.73
CA ALA A 420 19.44 -13.77 -12.31
C ALA A 420 19.76 -12.29 -11.98
N VAL A 421 20.46 -11.61 -12.89
CA VAL A 421 20.75 -10.17 -12.78
C VAL A 421 19.47 -9.36 -12.98
N LEU A 422 18.65 -9.74 -13.97
CA LEU A 422 17.35 -9.10 -14.22
C LEU A 422 16.38 -9.29 -13.04
N ALA A 423 16.37 -10.46 -12.40
CA ALA A 423 15.55 -10.71 -11.21
C ALA A 423 15.95 -9.80 -10.05
N SER A 424 17.25 -9.69 -9.74
CA SER A 424 17.73 -8.75 -8.72
C SER A 424 17.38 -7.28 -9.05
N ALA A 425 17.50 -6.89 -10.32
CA ALA A 425 17.17 -5.54 -10.76
C ALA A 425 15.66 -5.25 -10.63
N ALA A 426 14.82 -6.18 -11.09
CA ALA A 426 13.37 -6.07 -10.99
C ALA A 426 12.91 -5.96 -9.52
N ASP A 427 13.46 -6.80 -8.62
CA ASP A 427 13.09 -6.81 -7.21
C ASP A 427 13.49 -5.50 -6.51
N ALA A 428 14.68 -4.98 -6.85
CA ALA A 428 15.09 -3.66 -6.38
C ALA A 428 14.17 -2.54 -6.90
N MET A 429 13.69 -2.64 -8.14
CA MET A 429 12.79 -1.64 -8.74
C MET A 429 11.40 -1.62 -8.09
N THR A 430 10.85 -2.79 -7.75
CA THR A 430 9.54 -2.86 -7.05
C THR A 430 9.67 -2.44 -5.59
N ALA A 431 10.77 -2.81 -4.92
CA ALA A 431 11.03 -2.47 -3.53
C ALA A 431 11.35 -0.97 -3.30
N ALA A 432 11.94 -0.28 -4.27
CA ALA A 432 12.35 1.13 -4.15
C ALA A 432 11.22 2.16 -4.39
N ARG A 433 9.99 1.72 -4.71
CA ARG A 433 8.89 2.65 -5.01
C ARG A 433 8.40 3.38 -3.75
N PRO A 434 8.21 4.72 -3.78
CA PRO A 434 7.63 5.47 -2.67
C PRO A 434 6.27 4.89 -2.27
N GLY A 435 6.16 4.37 -1.05
CA GLY A 435 4.96 3.68 -0.56
C GLY A 435 5.09 2.16 -0.41
N ALA A 436 6.01 1.50 -1.12
CA ALA A 436 6.33 0.06 -0.94
C ALA A 436 7.10 -0.19 0.37
N ARG A 437 7.93 0.78 0.76
CA ARG A 437 8.44 0.95 2.13
C ARG A 437 7.99 2.31 2.64
N MET A 438 6.79 2.39 3.21
CA MET A 438 6.61 3.41 4.23
C MET A 438 7.32 2.92 5.48
N ASP A 439 8.53 3.43 5.72
CA ASP A 439 9.18 3.47 7.04
C ASP A 439 8.32 4.34 7.98
N THR A 440 7.14 3.82 8.31
CA THR A 440 6.24 4.43 9.28
C THR A 440 6.87 4.44 10.66
N THR A 441 7.85 3.56 10.95
CA THR A 441 8.53 3.52 12.24
C THR A 441 9.33 4.79 12.46
N ASP A 442 10.12 5.25 11.48
CA ASP A 442 10.93 6.46 11.64
C ASP A 442 10.06 7.70 11.69
N LEU A 443 9.04 7.81 10.83
CA LEU A 443 8.09 8.93 10.85
C LEU A 443 7.23 8.95 12.13
N TYR A 444 6.94 7.78 12.71
CA TYR A 444 6.25 7.63 13.98
C TYR A 444 7.15 7.97 15.17
N LEU A 445 8.41 7.51 15.19
CA LEU A 445 9.40 7.87 16.19
C LEU A 445 9.70 9.38 16.14
N GLU A 446 9.83 9.95 14.94
CA GLU A 446 10.04 11.38 14.74
C GLU A 446 8.81 12.19 15.19
N ARG A 447 7.60 11.66 15.00
CA ARG A 447 6.38 12.27 15.53
C ARG A 447 6.33 12.23 17.06
N LEU A 448 6.69 11.10 17.68
CA LEU A 448 6.74 10.97 19.14
C LEU A 448 7.80 11.91 19.73
N ASP A 449 8.99 11.94 19.14
CA ASP A 449 10.09 12.84 19.52
C ASP A 449 9.69 14.32 19.38
N LYS A 450 8.97 14.69 18.30
CA LYS A 450 8.41 16.04 18.15
C LYS A 450 7.39 16.38 19.24
N LEU A 451 6.51 15.45 19.61
CA LEU A 451 5.53 15.66 20.68
C LEU A 451 6.20 15.85 22.05
N GLU A 452 7.23 15.07 22.36
CA GLU A 452 8.02 15.21 23.58
C GLU A 452 8.80 16.54 23.60
N LYS A 453 9.42 16.93 22.48
CA LYS A 453 10.13 18.22 22.37
C LYS A 453 9.21 19.42 22.55
N ILE A 454 8.00 19.38 21.99
CA ILE A 454 7.01 20.45 22.16
C ILE A 454 6.65 20.59 23.65
N ALA A 455 6.36 19.51 24.35
CA ALA A 455 6.01 19.59 25.77
C ALA A 455 7.19 20.02 26.65
N THR A 456 8.41 19.57 26.34
CA THR A 456 9.63 19.95 27.07
C THR A 456 10.03 21.41 26.81
N SER A 457 9.52 22.03 25.74
CA SER A 457 9.77 23.46 25.45
C SER A 457 9.03 24.43 26.38
N TYR A 458 8.03 23.95 27.15
CA TYR A 458 7.31 24.77 28.11
C TYR A 458 8.10 24.97 29.41
N LYS A 459 8.16 26.23 29.88
CA LYS A 459 8.93 26.61 31.06
C LYS A 459 8.32 25.99 32.33
N GLY A 460 9.05 25.08 32.96
CA GLY A 460 8.61 24.33 34.15
C GLY A 460 8.44 22.82 33.94
N VAL A 461 8.65 22.33 32.71
CA VAL A 461 8.71 20.90 32.40
C VAL A 461 10.18 20.44 32.41
N ASP A 462 10.52 19.46 33.24
CA ASP A 462 11.87 18.86 33.27
C ASP A 462 11.99 17.75 32.23
N LYS A 463 10.96 16.88 32.11
CA LYS A 463 10.92 15.80 31.11
C LYS A 463 9.50 15.53 30.61
N SER A 464 9.38 15.04 29.38
CA SER A 464 8.12 14.52 28.88
C SER A 464 8.29 13.23 28.08
N TYR A 465 7.28 12.36 28.13
CA TYR A 465 7.26 11.05 27.48
C TYR A 465 5.91 10.85 26.79
N ALA A 466 5.94 10.48 25.51
CA ALA A 466 4.74 10.13 24.75
C ALA A 466 4.36 8.66 25.01
N ILE A 467 3.14 8.44 25.51
CA ILE A 467 2.60 7.12 25.87
C ILE A 467 1.42 6.78 24.93
N GLN A 468 1.08 5.49 24.81
CA GLN A 468 -0.02 4.99 23.97
C GLN A 468 0.06 5.50 22.51
N ALA A 469 1.21 5.32 21.89
CA ALA A 469 1.41 5.74 20.50
C ALA A 469 1.19 7.23 20.23
N GLY A 470 1.50 8.08 21.22
CA GLY A 470 1.43 9.53 21.11
C GLY A 470 0.02 10.09 21.31
N ARG A 471 -0.91 9.29 21.86
CA ARG A 471 -2.24 9.76 22.28
C ARG A 471 -2.23 10.39 23.67
N GLU A 472 -1.27 10.00 24.50
CA GLU A 472 -1.09 10.53 25.84
C GLU A 472 0.33 11.06 25.99
N LEU A 473 0.50 12.12 26.79
CA LEU A 473 1.80 12.69 27.06
C LEU A 473 1.98 12.89 28.55
N ARG A 474 2.98 12.22 29.12
CA ARG A 474 3.32 12.33 30.53
C ARG A 474 4.38 13.41 30.70
N VAL A 475 4.10 14.38 31.57
CA VAL A 475 4.95 15.54 31.85
C VAL A 475 5.44 15.45 33.29
N ILE A 476 6.74 15.67 33.51
CA ILE A 476 7.41 15.64 34.83
C ILE A 476 8.02 17.01 35.11
#